data_AF-A0A9E1JG89-F1
#
_entry.id   AF-A0A9E1JG89-F1
#
_cell.length_a   1.000
_cell.length_b   1.000
_cell.length_c   1.000
_cell.angle_alpha   90.00
_cell.angle_beta   90.00
_cell.angle_gamma   90.00
#
_symmetry.space_group_name_H-M   'P 1'
#
loop_
_entity.id
_entity.type
_entity.pdbx_description
1 polymer ?
#
loop_
_entity_poly.entity_id
_entity_poly.type
_entity_poly.pdbx_seq_one_letter_code
_entity_poly.pdbx_strand_id
1 'polypeptide(L)'
;MLLLKKVYSKKTNSELNLLIYNNKYLFYFSLLTCEYRYTESPVWLRNFLKAPALVQHELEGYSKGEVEYLISIGRRSLVNNKMFPIYDQVYIDIFTKLVLKKA
;
A
#
# COMPACT_ATOMS: atom_id res chain seq x y z
N MET A 1 -13.40 2.89 3.63
CA MET A 1 -12.53 3.99 3.17
C MET A 1 -11.23 3.39 2.66
N LEU A 2 -10.86 3.71 1.42
CA LEU A 2 -9.57 3.34 0.84
C LEU A 2 -8.84 4.62 0.43
N LEU A 3 -7.72 4.91 1.09
CA LEU A 3 -6.93 6.11 0.86
C LEU A 3 -5.76 5.78 -0.06
N LEU A 4 -5.62 6.49 -1.18
CA LEU A 4 -4.40 6.53 -1.96
C LEU A 4 -3.52 7.67 -1.43
N LYS A 5 -2.25 7.36 -1.17
CA LYS A 5 -1.27 8.35 -0.73
C LYS A 5 0.08 8.09 -1.41
N LYS A 6 0.64 9.10 -2.06
CA LYS A 6 2.03 9.07 -2.56
C LYS A 6 2.90 9.89 -1.63
N VAL A 7 3.98 9.30 -1.13
CA VAL A 7 4.90 9.97 -0.21
C VAL A 7 6.32 9.91 -0.74
N TYR A 8 7.08 10.99 -0.54
CA TYR A 8 8.51 10.97 -0.74
C TYR A 8 9.21 10.55 0.57
N SER A 9 9.87 9.40 0.55
CA SER A 9 10.68 8.94 1.68
C SER A 9 12.08 9.53 1.56
N LYS A 10 12.38 10.55 2.38
CA LYS A 10 13.73 11.13 2.47
C LYS A 10 14.80 10.09 2.80
N LYS A 11 14.47 9.10 3.63
CA LYS A 11 15.39 8.04 4.06
C LYS A 11 15.86 7.18 2.89
N THR A 12 14.96 6.88 1.95
CA THR A 12 15.26 6.05 0.77
C THR A 12 15.49 6.89 -0.48
N ASN A 13 15.41 8.22 -0.36
CA ASN A 13 15.42 9.16 -1.46
C ASN A 13 14.52 8.73 -2.63
N SER A 14 13.30 8.27 -2.30
CA SER A 14 12.42 7.61 -3.27
C SER A 14 10.95 7.82 -2.94
N GLU A 15 10.11 7.73 -3.97
CA GLU A 15 8.67 7.73 -3.80
C GLU A 15 8.15 6.36 -3.35
N LEU A 16 7.07 6.39 -2.58
CA LEU A 16 6.28 5.23 -2.21
C LEU A 16 4.82 5.50 -2.61
N ASN A 17 4.23 4.55 -3.33
CA ASN A 17 2.79 4.52 -3.54
C ASN A 17 2.18 3.73 -2.40
N LEU A 18 1.22 4.30 -1.67
CA LEU A 18 0.57 3.69 -0.53
C LEU A 18 -0.93 3.56 -0.77
N LEU A 19 -1.49 2.40 -0.45
CA LEU A 19 -2.93 2.23 -0.25
C LEU A 19 -3.18 1.93 1.23
N ILE A 20 -4.09 2.68 1.84
CA ILE A 20 -4.47 2.52 3.25
C ILE A 20 -5.95 2.21 3.32
N TYR A 21 -6.29 0.98 3.71
CA TYR A 21 -7.68 0.55 3.86
C TYR A 21 -8.11 0.59 5.33
N ASN A 22 -9.20 1.31 5.62
CA ASN A 22 -9.82 1.45 6.94
C ASN A 22 -8.82 1.77 8.08
N ASN A 23 -7.77 2.55 7.80
CA ASN A 23 -6.71 2.90 8.76
C ASN A 23 -6.04 1.69 9.46
N LYS A 24 -6.13 0.51 8.86
CA LYS A 24 -5.66 -0.76 9.45
C LYS A 24 -4.71 -1.53 8.54
N TYR A 25 -4.95 -1.47 7.23
CA TYR A 25 -4.18 -2.24 6.27
C TYR A 25 -3.38 -1.28 5.41
N LEU A 26 -2.06 -1.44 5.40
CA LEU A 26 -1.15 -0.66 4.59
C LEU A 26 -0.53 -1.55 3.52
N PHE A 27 -0.77 -1.19 2.27
CA PHE A 27 -0.11 -1.76 1.10
C PHE A 27 0.82 -0.70 0.53
N TYR A 28 2.03 -1.07 0.11
CA TYR A 28 2.91 -0.11 -0.52
C TYR A 28 3.78 -0.71 -1.61
N PHE A 29 4.12 0.13 -2.58
CA PHE A 29 5.11 -0.14 -3.60
C PHE A 29 6.27 0.85 -3.44
N SER A 30 7.49 0.34 -3.37
CA SER A 30 8.70 1.17 -3.36
C SER A 30 9.26 1.31 -4.75
N LEU A 31 9.41 2.55 -5.23
CA LEU A 31 10.08 2.81 -6.51
C LEU A 31 11.59 2.54 -6.44
N LEU A 32 12.19 2.55 -5.25
CA LEU A 32 13.62 2.26 -5.09
C LEU A 32 13.93 0.78 -5.27
N THR A 33 13.19 -0.09 -4.58
CA THR A 33 13.43 -1.54 -4.61
C THR A 33 12.59 -2.27 -5.65
N CYS A 34 11.61 -1.60 -6.26
CA CYS A 34 10.60 -2.19 -7.13
C CYS A 34 9.82 -3.33 -6.45
N GLU A 35 9.58 -3.21 -5.15
CA GLU A 35 8.90 -4.24 -4.36
C GLU A 35 7.54 -3.78 -3.85
N TYR A 36 6.59 -4.69 -3.92
CA TYR A 36 5.29 -4.60 -3.26
C TYR A 36 5.38 -5.22 -1.87
N ARG A 37 4.80 -4.55 -0.88
CA ARG A 37 4.84 -4.97 0.52
C ARG A 37 3.53 -4.62 1.22
N TYR A 38 3.35 -5.22 2.39
CA TYR A 38 2.15 -5.10 3.20
C TYR A 38 2.49 -5.08 4.69
N THR A 39 1.70 -4.34 5.48
CA THR A 39 1.73 -4.43 6.95
C THR A 39 0.40 -4.02 7.58
N GLU A 40 0.14 -4.56 8.77
CA GLU A 40 -0.92 -4.11 9.69
C GLU A 40 -0.34 -3.34 10.89
N SER A 41 0.96 -3.01 10.86
CA SER A 41 1.63 -2.39 12.01
C SER A 41 1.06 -0.99 12.29
N PRO A 42 0.50 -0.75 13.50
CA PRO A 42 -0.06 0.55 13.86
C PRO A 42 0.99 1.67 13.84
N VAL A 43 2.25 1.34 14.11
CA VAL A 43 3.37 2.31 14.10
C VAL A 43 3.60 2.81 12.68
N TRP A 44 3.70 1.90 11.71
CA TRP A 44 3.88 2.25 10.29
C TRP A 44 2.69 3.05 9.74
N LEU A 45 1.46 2.62 10.04
CA LEU A 45 0.24 3.34 9.66
C LEU A 45 0.25 4.78 10.18
N ARG A 46 0.52 4.98 11.48
CA ARG A 46 0.60 6.34 12.06
C ARG A 46 1.67 7.20 11.39
N ASN A 47 2.84 6.62 11.11
CA ASN A 47 3.94 7.36 10.47
C ASN A 47 3.56 7.80 9.06
N PHE A 48 2.98 6.92 8.25
CA PHE A 48 2.58 7.26 6.89
C PHE A 48 1.35 8.16 6.80
N LEU A 49 0.40 8.03 7.72
CA LEU A 49 -0.73 8.96 7.79
C LEU A 49 -0.24 10.39 8.07
N LYS A 50 0.73 10.56 8.99
CA LYS A 50 1.34 11.86 9.31
C LYS A 50 2.33 12.38 8.26
N ALA A 51 2.87 11.52 7.42
CA ALA A 51 3.86 11.92 6.42
C ALA A 51 3.25 12.92 5.41
N PRO A 52 3.99 13.96 4.98
CA PRO A 52 3.56 14.83 3.89
C PRO A 52 3.31 14.01 2.63
N ALA A 53 2.17 14.24 1.99
CA ALA A 53 1.81 13.57 0.75
C ALA A 53 2.14 14.46 -0.44
N LEU A 54 2.69 13.87 -1.50
CA LEU A 54 2.72 14.49 -2.84
C LEU A 54 1.34 14.44 -3.48
N VAL A 55 0.62 13.33 -3.26
CA VAL A 55 -0.75 13.11 -3.71
C VAL A 55 -1.51 12.39 -2.60
N GLN A 56 -2.72 12.84 -2.29
CA GLN A 56 -3.60 12.16 -1.34
C GLN A 56 -5.07 12.36 -1.71
N HIS A 57 -5.82 11.27 -1.83
CA HIS A 57 -7.27 11.31 -1.99
C HIS A 57 -7.89 9.96 -1.61
N GLU A 58 -9.16 9.99 -1.24
CA GLU A 58 -9.95 8.77 -1.05
C GLU A 58 -10.36 8.21 -2.41
N LEU A 59 -10.20 6.89 -2.58
CA LEU A 59 -10.63 6.17 -3.77
C LEU A 59 -12.09 5.75 -3.59
N GLU A 60 -12.93 6.14 -4.55
CA GLU A 60 -14.32 5.70 -4.63
C GLU A 60 -14.49 4.56 -5.66
N GLY A 61 -15.56 3.76 -5.49
CA GLY A 61 -15.94 2.70 -6.44
C GLY A 61 -14.85 1.63 -6.66
N TYR A 62 -14.10 1.26 -5.62
CA TYR A 62 -13.22 0.09 -5.65
C TYR A 62 -14.00 -1.19 -5.32
N SER A 63 -13.57 -2.33 -5.86
CA SER A 63 -14.16 -3.62 -5.50
C SER A 63 -13.68 -4.03 -4.11
N LYS A 64 -14.63 -4.38 -3.24
CA LYS A 64 -14.31 -4.93 -1.92
C LYS A 64 -13.53 -6.25 -2.04
N GLY A 65 -13.90 -7.10 -3.01
CA GLY A 65 -13.22 -8.38 -3.24
C GLY A 65 -11.76 -8.22 -3.67
N GLU A 66 -11.45 -7.17 -4.44
CA GLU A 66 -10.07 -6.83 -4.81
C GLU A 66 -9.25 -6.46 -3.57
N VAL A 67 -9.80 -5.64 -2.66
CA VAL A 67 -9.12 -5.27 -1.41
C VAL A 67 -8.97 -6.48 -0.48
N GLU A 68 -9.99 -7.34 -0.37
CA GLU A 68 -9.93 -8.58 0.42
C GLU A 68 -8.84 -9.52 -0.13
N TYR A 69 -8.65 -9.59 -1.45
CA TYR A 69 -7.55 -10.33 -2.08
C TYR A 69 -6.18 -9.75 -1.70
N LEU A 70 -6.01 -8.42 -1.80
CA LEU A 70 -4.77 -7.76 -1.37
C LEU A 70 -4.44 -8.08 0.10
N ILE A 71 -5.42 -8.05 1.00
CA ILE A 71 -5.25 -8.41 2.42
C ILE A 71 -4.80 -9.86 2.56
N SER A 72 -5.45 -10.79 1.86
CA SER A 72 -5.14 -12.22 1.92
C SER A 72 -3.69 -12.52 1.51
N ILE A 73 -3.24 -11.95 0.39
CA ILE A 73 -1.86 -12.10 -0.09
C ILE A 73 -0.88 -11.38 0.86
N GLY A 74 -1.19 -10.16 1.26
CA GLY A 74 -0.34 -9.37 2.15
C GLY A 74 -0.10 -10.07 3.48
N ARG A 75 -1.13 -10.70 4.07
CA ARG A 75 -0.97 -11.48 5.30
C ARG A 75 -0.05 -12.68 5.13
N ARG A 76 -0.15 -13.37 3.99
CA ARG A 76 0.72 -14.51 3.66
C ARG A 76 2.18 -14.11 3.45
N SER A 77 2.46 -12.85 3.10
CA SER A 77 3.83 -12.35 2.96
C SER A 77 4.48 -11.90 4.28
N LEU A 78 3.74 -11.95 5.40
CA LEU A 78 4.28 -11.70 6.73
C LEU A 78 4.77 -13.00 7.36
N VAL A 79 6.09 -13.17 7.49
CA VAL A 79 6.69 -14.33 8.16
C VAL A 79 7.45 -13.83 9.39
N ASN A 80 7.08 -14.33 10.57
CA ASN A 80 7.68 -13.92 11.86
C ASN A 80 7.71 -12.39 12.05
N ASN A 81 6.61 -11.70 11.73
CA ASN A 81 6.46 -10.24 11.76
C ASN A 81 7.40 -9.46 10.81
N LYS A 82 8.10 -10.13 9.89
CA LYS A 82 8.90 -9.50 8.84
C LYS A 82 8.09 -9.38 7.56
N MET A 83 8.21 -8.24 6.89
CA MET A 83 7.57 -7.97 5.60
C MET A 83 8.43 -8.52 4.47
N PHE A 84 7.95 -9.54 3.77
CA PHE A 84 8.58 -10.01 2.54
C PHE A 84 7.98 -9.36 1.31
N PRO A 85 8.76 -9.21 0.22
CA PRO A 85 8.23 -8.76 -1.06
C PRO A 85 7.11 -9.67 -1.57
N ILE A 86 6.13 -9.06 -2.23
CA ILE A 86 5.00 -9.74 -2.85
C ILE A 86 5.22 -9.78 -4.36
N TYR A 87 5.19 -10.99 -4.93
CA TYR A 87 5.35 -11.24 -6.37
C TYR A 87 4.08 -11.80 -7.04
N ASP A 88 2.96 -11.81 -6.33
CA ASP A 88 1.69 -12.30 -6.85
C ASP A 88 1.16 -11.36 -7.94
N GLN A 89 0.99 -11.87 -9.16
CA GLN A 89 0.64 -11.03 -10.31
C GLN A 89 -0.73 -10.36 -10.14
N VAL A 90 -1.72 -11.08 -9.61
CA VAL A 90 -3.08 -10.54 -9.38
C VAL A 90 -3.04 -9.42 -8.36
N TYR A 91 -2.24 -9.57 -7.29
CA TYR A 91 -2.00 -8.51 -6.33
C TYR A 91 -1.41 -7.26 -7.00
N ILE A 92 -0.38 -7.45 -7.83
CA ILE A 92 0.30 -6.36 -8.53
C ILE A 92 -0.66 -5.63 -9.47
N ASP A 93 -1.47 -6.36 -10.23
CA ASP A 93 -2.44 -5.81 -11.17
C ASP A 93 -3.53 -5.01 -10.44
N ILE A 94 -4.09 -5.55 -9.36
CA ILE A 94 -5.08 -4.86 -8.53
C ILE A 94 -4.46 -3.58 -7.94
N PHE A 95 -3.28 -3.68 -7.33
CA PHE A 95 -2.63 -2.53 -6.70
C PHE A 95 -2.35 -1.43 -7.74
N THR A 96 -1.78 -1.80 -8.89
CA THR A 96 -1.44 -0.87 -9.97
C THR A 96 -2.69 -0.19 -10.53
N LYS A 97 -3.75 -0.97 -10.78
CA LYS A 97 -5.06 -0.45 -11.19
C LYS A 97 -5.59 0.60 -10.22
N LEU A 98 -5.50 0.35 -8.90
CA LEU A 98 -5.99 1.27 -7.88
C LEU A 98 -5.15 2.55 -7.79
N VAL A 99 -3.83 2.47 -7.98
CA VAL A 99 -2.92 3.63 -7.95
C VAL A 99 -3.04 4.50 -9.22
N LEU A 100 -3.33 3.89 -10.38
CA LEU A 100 -3.48 4.60 -11.65
C LEU A 100 -4.89 5.14 -11.88
N LYS A 101 -5.87 4.73 -11.07
CA LYS A 101 -7.23 5.27 -11.13
C LYS A 101 -7.15 6.77 -10.89
N LYS A 102 -7.41 7.56 -11.95
CA LYS A 102 -7.47 9.03 -11.84
C LYS A 102 -8.59 9.37 -10.85
N ALA A 103 -8.24 10.13 -9.81
CA ALA A 103 -9.20 10.86 -8.99
C ALA A 103 -9.95 11.89 -9.82
#